data_AF-A0A8S3XYM7-F1
#
_entry.id   AF-A0A8S3XYM7-F1
#
_cell.length_a   1.000
_cell.length_b   1.000
_cell.length_c   1.000
_cell.angle_alpha   90.00
_cell.angle_beta   90.00
_cell.angle_gamma   90.00
#
_symmetry.space_group_name_H-M   'P 1'
#
loop_
_entity.id
_entity.type
_entity.pdbx_description
1 polymer ?
#
loop_
_entity_poly.entity_id
_entity_poly.type
_entity_poly.pdbx_seq_one_letter_code
_entity_poly.pdbx_strand_id
1 'polypeptide(L)'
;MIKIAVIILDLLGFICIQSSAFWSNGRGVYFSVVAHLGLWFSSILLLLYLFHIVEKYHKLKWLKIEMTAYGVIAFLYLIASTIVVAFGAAAYSAAGFFGYLAMVLYGYDAFLKYRAWRAGELAQGHRVPAKQMHVVTPPSLP
;
A
#
# COMPACT_ATOMS: atom_id res chain seq x y z
N MET A 1 -2.88 7.91 5.85
CA MET A 1 -3.49 7.30 7.06
C MET A 1 -3.43 5.77 7.00
N ILE A 2 -4.07 5.10 6.02
CA ILE A 2 -4.07 3.61 5.93
C ILE A 2 -2.67 3.00 5.87
N LYS A 3 -1.71 3.65 5.19
CA LYS A 3 -0.30 3.22 5.13
C LYS A 3 0.33 3.00 6.51
N ILE A 4 -0.03 3.80 7.53
CA ILE A 4 0.52 3.68 8.89
C ILE A 4 -0.05 2.44 9.59
N ALA A 5 -1.37 2.21 9.49
CA ALA A 5 -2.02 1.04 10.07
C ALA A 5 -1.43 -0.26 9.50
N VAL A 6 -1.15 -0.26 8.20
CA VAL A 6 -0.51 -1.37 7.49
C VAL A 6 0.91 -1.63 8.03
N ILE A 7 1.74 -0.60 8.16
CA ILE A 7 3.10 -0.73 8.72
C ILE A 7 3.08 -1.29 10.15
N ILE A 8 2.11 -0.86 10.98
CA ILE A 8 1.96 -1.37 12.35
C ILE A 8 1.62 -2.86 12.34
N LEU A 9 0.72 -3.30 11.46
CA LEU A 9 0.35 -4.71 11.35
C LEU A 9 1.50 -5.58 10.81
N ASP A 10 2.27 -5.09 9.85
CA ASP A 10 3.46 -5.78 9.36
C ASP A 10 4.48 -5.98 10.49
N LEU A 11 4.71 -4.95 11.30
CA LEU A 11 5.60 -5.01 12.46
C LEU A 11 5.09 -5.99 13.53
N LEU A 12 3.80 -5.96 13.84
CA LEU A 12 3.20 -6.88 14.81
C LEU A 12 3.29 -8.34 14.33
N GLY A 13 2.95 -8.60 13.06
CA GLY A 13 3.10 -9.92 12.45
C GLY A 13 4.55 -10.41 12.48
N PHE A 14 5.49 -9.53 12.15
CA PHE A 14 6.92 -9.83 12.19
C PHE A 14 7.40 -10.18 13.60
N ILE A 15 7.05 -9.37 14.61
CA ILE A 15 7.40 -9.61 16.02
C ILE A 15 6.80 -10.93 16.53
N CYS A 16 5.59 -11.30 16.10
CA CYS A 16 4.97 -12.58 16.45
C CYS A 16 5.76 -13.78 15.91
N ILE A 17 6.28 -13.71 14.68
CA ILE A 17 7.14 -14.78 14.13
C ILE A 17 8.50 -14.80 14.81
N GLN A 18 9.07 -13.62 15.06
CA GLN A 18 10.40 -13.46 15.64
C GLN A 18 10.46 -13.92 17.10
N SER A 19 9.38 -13.75 17.84
CA SER A 19 9.25 -14.23 19.23
C SER A 19 8.96 -15.73 19.34
N SER A 20 8.73 -16.42 18.22
CA SER A 20 8.52 -17.86 18.22
C SER A 20 9.84 -18.63 18.35
N ALA A 21 9.84 -19.70 19.15
CA ALA A 21 10.97 -20.62 19.28
C ALA A 21 11.39 -21.28 17.94
N PHE A 22 10.49 -21.33 16.96
CA PHE A 22 10.73 -21.89 15.63
C PHE A 22 11.07 -20.81 14.60
N TRP A 23 11.88 -19.83 14.98
CA TRP A 23 12.21 -18.69 14.12
C TRP A 23 12.86 -19.09 12.77
N SER A 24 13.72 -20.11 12.77
CA SER A 24 14.44 -20.58 11.56
C SER A 24 13.59 -21.49 10.65
N ASN A 25 12.32 -21.71 10.97
CA ASN A 25 11.48 -22.60 10.19
C ASN A 25 11.07 -21.92 8.87
N GLY A 26 11.15 -22.64 7.74
CA GLY A 26 10.95 -22.05 6.41
C GLY A 26 9.61 -21.33 6.22
N ARG A 27 8.59 -21.74 6.98
CA ARG A 27 7.26 -21.09 7.02
C ARG A 27 7.30 -19.69 7.64
N GLY A 28 8.00 -19.54 8.77
CA GLY A 28 8.20 -18.26 9.43
C GLY A 28 9.09 -17.33 8.60
N VAL A 29 10.13 -17.89 7.97
CA VAL A 29 11.01 -17.14 7.06
C VAL A 29 10.22 -16.56 5.88
N TYR A 30 9.34 -17.35 5.25
CA TYR A 30 8.50 -16.87 4.16
C TYR A 30 7.60 -15.70 4.60
N PHE A 31 6.93 -15.82 5.74
CA PHE A 31 6.12 -14.73 6.30
C PHE A 31 6.95 -13.48 6.59
N SER A 32 8.13 -13.65 7.19
CA SER A 32 9.05 -12.54 7.45
C SER A 32 9.50 -11.84 6.17
N VAL A 33 9.77 -12.57 5.08
CA VAL A 33 10.11 -11.95 3.79
C VAL A 33 8.94 -11.12 3.25
N VAL A 34 7.72 -11.65 3.31
CA VAL A 34 6.51 -10.91 2.88
C VAL A 34 6.29 -9.66 3.74
N ALA A 35 6.49 -9.75 5.06
CA ALA A 35 6.38 -8.62 5.97
C ALA A 35 7.44 -7.54 5.69
N HIS A 36 8.69 -7.93 5.42
CA HIS A 36 9.72 -6.97 5.01
C HIS A 36 9.36 -6.32 3.66
N LEU A 37 8.88 -7.08 2.67
CA LEU A 37 8.45 -6.50 1.39
C LEU A 37 7.30 -5.49 1.58
N GLY A 38 6.30 -5.83 2.38
CA GLY A 38 5.18 -4.95 2.75
C GLY A 38 5.66 -3.65 3.39
N LEU A 39 6.54 -3.77 4.39
CA LEU A 39 7.07 -2.65 5.17
C LEU A 39 7.95 -1.73 4.34
N TRP A 40 8.90 -2.27 3.58
CA TRP A 40 9.81 -1.48 2.74
C TRP A 40 9.03 -0.78 1.64
N PHE A 41 8.11 -1.48 0.98
CA PHE A 41 7.31 -0.90 -0.09
C PHE A 41 6.41 0.24 0.44
N SER A 42 5.75 0.02 1.57
CA SER A 42 4.88 1.02 2.20
C SER A 42 5.66 2.23 2.72
N SER A 43 6.85 1.99 3.27
CA SER A 43 7.74 3.05 3.78
C SER A 43 8.33 3.90 2.67
N ILE A 44 8.81 3.29 1.58
CA ILE A 44 9.32 4.01 0.40
C ILE A 44 8.21 4.89 -0.19
N LEU A 45 7.00 4.34 -0.35
CA LEU A 45 5.86 5.13 -0.82
C LEU A 45 5.53 6.27 0.15
N LEU A 46 5.52 6.03 1.46
CA LEU A 46 5.26 7.08 2.45
C LEU A 46 6.29 8.22 2.32
N LEU A 47 7.57 7.91 2.14
CA LEU A 47 8.62 8.91 1.93
C LEU A 47 8.42 9.69 0.63
N LEU A 48 8.08 9.02 -0.48
CA LEU A 48 7.81 9.67 -1.77
C LEU A 48 6.63 10.66 -1.68
N TYR A 49 5.58 10.29 -0.94
CA TYR A 49 4.44 11.17 -0.64
C TYR A 49 4.86 12.35 0.25
N LEU A 50 5.64 12.11 1.31
CA LEU A 50 6.09 13.14 2.27
C LEU A 50 7.00 14.20 1.62
N PHE A 51 7.94 13.77 0.79
CA PHE A 51 8.83 14.68 0.05
C PHE A 51 8.19 15.29 -1.22
N HIS A 52 6.89 15.10 -1.44
CA HIS A 52 6.15 15.62 -2.60
C HIS A 52 6.79 15.24 -3.95
N ILE A 53 7.58 14.17 -4.00
CA ILE A 53 8.20 13.67 -5.23
C ILE A 53 7.12 13.15 -6.19
N VAL A 54 6.02 12.63 -5.64
CA VAL A 54 4.83 12.19 -6.39
C VAL A 54 4.23 13.32 -7.21
N GLU A 55 4.23 14.56 -6.70
CA GLU A 55 3.75 15.73 -7.44
C GLU A 55 4.74 16.13 -8.53
N LYS A 56 6.05 16.13 -8.25
CA LYS A 56 7.04 16.50 -9.28
C LYS A 56 7.01 15.59 -10.52
N TYR A 57 6.58 14.33 -10.38
CA TYR A 57 6.52 13.34 -11.45
C TYR A 57 5.08 12.97 -11.87
N HIS A 58 4.26 13.96 -12.26
CA HIS A 58 2.88 13.75 -12.73
C HIS A 58 2.73 12.81 -13.95
N LYS A 59 3.79 12.60 -14.75
CA LYS A 59 3.75 11.69 -15.91
C LYS A 59 3.62 10.23 -15.51
N LEU A 60 4.08 9.86 -14.31
CA LEU A 60 3.95 8.51 -13.80
C LEU A 60 2.56 8.31 -13.22
N LYS A 61 1.85 7.28 -13.69
CA LYS A 61 0.55 6.85 -13.16
C LYS A 61 0.74 6.16 -11.81
N TRP A 62 1.22 6.90 -10.80
CA TRP A 62 1.54 6.42 -9.45
C TRP A 62 0.42 5.57 -8.86
N LEU A 63 -0.82 6.01 -9.01
CA LEU A 63 -2.00 5.31 -8.52
C LEU A 63 -2.15 3.88 -9.07
N LYS A 64 -1.76 3.63 -10.33
CA LYS A 64 -1.77 2.28 -10.93
C LYS A 64 -0.67 1.41 -10.34
N ILE A 65 0.53 1.96 -10.18
CA ILE A 65 1.69 1.25 -9.63
C ILE A 65 1.38 0.80 -8.20
N GLU A 66 0.87 1.72 -7.39
CA GLU A 66 0.48 1.43 -6.01
C GLU A 66 -0.61 0.39 -5.92
N MET A 67 -1.65 0.49 -6.76
CA MET A 67 -2.75 -0.49 -6.80
C MET A 67 -2.22 -1.89 -7.11
N THR A 68 -1.41 -2.05 -8.15
CA THR A 68 -0.87 -3.37 -8.53
C THR A 68 0.03 -3.92 -7.42
N ALA A 69 0.92 -3.10 -6.87
CA ALA A 69 1.85 -3.56 -5.84
C ALA A 69 1.14 -3.93 -4.54
N TYR A 70 0.18 -3.14 -4.06
CA TYR A 70 -0.62 -3.50 -2.88
C TYR A 70 -1.51 -4.71 -3.13
N GLY A 71 -2.02 -4.91 -4.36
CA GLY A 71 -2.72 -6.14 -4.72
C GLY A 71 -1.83 -7.38 -4.65
N VAL A 72 -0.59 -7.29 -5.16
CA VAL A 72 0.40 -8.39 -5.08
C VAL A 72 0.77 -8.68 -3.62
N ILE A 73 1.04 -7.64 -2.83
CA ILE A 73 1.40 -7.80 -1.41
C ILE A 73 0.24 -8.42 -0.62
N ALA A 74 -1.01 -8.02 -0.87
CA ALA A 74 -2.18 -8.64 -0.26
C ALA A 74 -2.26 -10.14 -0.59
N PHE A 75 -2.04 -10.53 -1.85
CA PHE A 75 -2.06 -11.93 -2.25
C PHE A 75 -0.92 -12.74 -1.61
N LEU A 76 0.28 -12.18 -1.52
CA LEU A 76 1.41 -12.79 -0.81
C LEU A 76 1.09 -12.98 0.67
N TYR A 77 0.45 -11.98 1.31
CA TYR A 77 0.03 -12.09 2.71
C TYR A 77 -1.04 -13.15 2.93
N LEU A 78 -1.95 -13.35 1.97
CA LEU A 78 -2.93 -14.45 2.03
C LEU A 78 -2.22 -15.80 2.07
N ILE A 79 -1.30 -16.04 1.13
CA ILE A 79 -0.52 -17.29 1.07
C ILE A 79 0.31 -17.44 2.34
N ALA A 80 1.07 -16.41 2.72
CA ALA A 80 1.91 -16.46 3.90
C ALA A 80 1.09 -16.81 5.15
N SER A 81 -0.02 -16.09 5.40
CA SER A 81 -0.88 -16.30 6.56
C SER A 81 -1.46 -17.72 6.60
N THR A 82 -1.91 -18.28 5.46
CA THR A 82 -2.40 -19.67 5.41
C THR A 82 -1.32 -20.69 5.82
N ILE A 83 -0.07 -20.50 5.36
CA ILE A 83 1.06 -21.37 5.66
C ILE A 83 1.43 -21.30 7.14
N VAL A 84 1.42 -20.10 7.73
CA VAL A 84 1.79 -19.90 9.14
C VAL A 84 0.73 -20.48 10.07
N VAL A 85 -0.55 -20.25 9.78
CA VAL A 85 -1.67 -20.81 10.57
C VAL A 85 -1.68 -22.34 10.53
N ALA A 86 -1.36 -22.95 9.38
CA ALA A 86 -1.29 -24.40 9.23
C ALA A 86 -0.18 -25.07 10.08
N PHE A 87 0.76 -24.30 10.66
CA PHE A 87 1.76 -24.84 11.58
C PHE A 87 1.19 -25.12 12.99
N GLY A 88 0.09 -24.47 13.37
CA GLY A 88 -0.63 -24.76 14.62
C GLY A 88 0.05 -24.28 15.92
N ALA A 89 1.22 -23.63 15.86
CA ALA A 89 1.81 -23.01 17.04
C ALA A 89 1.09 -21.69 17.38
N ALA A 90 0.98 -21.35 18.68
CA ALA A 90 0.26 -20.16 19.13
C ALA A 90 0.81 -18.86 18.52
N ALA A 91 2.14 -18.68 18.52
CA ALA A 91 2.80 -17.52 17.93
C ALA A 91 2.59 -17.42 16.40
N TYR A 92 2.59 -18.57 15.73
CA TYR A 92 2.36 -18.69 14.29
C TYR A 92 0.91 -18.36 13.92
N SER A 93 -0.05 -18.81 14.74
CA SER A 93 -1.47 -18.50 14.57
C SER A 93 -1.76 -17.02 14.80
N ALA A 94 -1.14 -16.41 15.82
CA ALA A 94 -1.24 -14.97 16.07
C ALA A 94 -0.65 -14.14 14.91
N ALA A 95 0.54 -14.52 14.42
CA ALA A 95 1.14 -13.89 13.25
C ALA A 95 0.25 -14.00 12.01
N GLY A 96 -0.32 -15.18 11.75
CA GLY A 96 -1.26 -15.39 10.65
C GLY A 96 -2.53 -14.55 10.77
N PHE A 97 -3.07 -14.37 11.98
CA PHE A 97 -4.21 -13.47 12.20
C PHE A 97 -3.87 -12.02 11.84
N PHE A 98 -2.74 -11.50 12.30
CA PHE A 98 -2.29 -10.16 11.93
C PHE A 98 -1.98 -10.05 10.42
N GLY A 99 -1.44 -11.10 9.81
CA GLY A 99 -1.21 -11.18 8.36
C GLY A 99 -2.50 -11.14 7.55
N TYR A 100 -3.59 -11.77 8.01
CA TYR A 100 -4.90 -11.65 7.36
C TYR A 100 -5.47 -10.23 7.48
N LEU A 101 -5.31 -9.59 8.64
CA LEU A 101 -5.71 -8.18 8.80
C LEU A 101 -4.91 -7.26 7.88
N ALA A 102 -3.60 -7.49 7.76
CA ALA A 102 -2.75 -6.77 6.82
C ALA A 102 -3.22 -6.99 5.37
N MET A 103 -3.54 -8.23 4.99
CA MET A 103 -4.09 -8.56 3.68
C MET A 103 -5.36 -7.77 3.36
N VAL A 104 -6.31 -7.72 4.30
CA VAL A 104 -7.56 -6.96 4.12
C VAL A 104 -7.29 -5.47 3.97
N LEU A 105 -6.39 -4.90 4.78
CA LEU A 105 -6.05 -3.48 4.69
C LEU A 105 -5.31 -3.13 3.41
N TYR A 106 -4.36 -3.95 2.97
CA TYR A 106 -3.69 -3.78 1.67
C TYR A 106 -4.69 -3.89 0.50
N GLY A 107 -5.60 -4.87 0.56
CA GLY A 107 -6.64 -5.05 -0.44
C GLY A 107 -7.62 -3.87 -0.48
N TYR A 108 -8.03 -3.38 0.69
CA TYR A 108 -8.90 -2.21 0.81
C TYR A 108 -8.22 -0.94 0.27
N ASP A 109 -6.94 -0.75 0.58
CA ASP A 109 -6.17 0.39 0.07
C ASP A 109 -5.98 0.33 -1.45
N ALA A 110 -5.76 -0.87 -2.01
CA ALA A 110 -5.74 -1.10 -3.45
C ALA A 110 -7.10 -0.81 -4.11
N PHE A 111 -8.20 -1.20 -3.47
CA PHE A 111 -9.56 -0.93 -3.96
C PHE A 111 -9.89 0.56 -3.97
N LEU A 112 -9.53 1.30 -2.92
CA LEU A 112 -9.68 2.75 -2.89
C LEU A 112 -8.89 3.42 -4.03
N LYS A 113 -7.66 2.96 -4.28
CA LYS A 113 -6.83 3.47 -5.39
C LYS A 113 -7.42 3.11 -6.75
N TYR A 114 -8.01 1.94 -6.91
CA TYR A 114 -8.74 1.56 -8.12
C TYR A 114 -9.92 2.50 -8.37
N ARG A 115 -10.71 2.82 -7.34
CA ARG A 115 -11.82 3.77 -7.43
C ARG A 115 -11.34 5.17 -7.80
N ALA A 116 -10.31 5.68 -7.14
CA ALA A 116 -9.71 6.98 -7.45
C ALA A 116 -9.15 7.02 -8.88
N TRP A 117 -8.57 5.91 -9.36
CA TRP A 117 -8.05 5.81 -10.71
C TRP A 117 -9.17 5.87 -11.74
N ARG A 118 -10.28 5.17 -11.47
CA ARG A 118 -11.49 5.21 -12.29
C ARG A 118 -12.16 6.59 -12.29
N ALA A 119 -12.10 7.33 -11.19
CA ALA A 119 -12.58 8.70 -11.11
C ALA A 119 -11.64 9.72 -11.78
N GLY A 120 -10.44 9.29 -12.20
CA GLY A 120 -9.43 10.16 -12.80
C GLY A 120 -8.79 11.13 -11.82
N GLU A 121 -8.82 10.80 -10.52
CA GLU A 121 -8.22 11.60 -9.46
C GLU A 121 -6.69 11.53 -9.51
N LEU A 122 -6.05 12.59 -9.04
CA LEU A 122 -4.60 12.65 -8.91
C LEU A 122 -4.17 11.90 -7.64
N ALA A 123 -3.04 11.21 -7.71
CA ALA A 123 -2.49 10.46 -6.58
C ALA A 123 -2.15 11.36 -5.37
N GLN A 124 -1.84 12.64 -5.63
CA GLN A 124 -1.64 13.70 -4.64
C GLN A 124 -1.83 15.07 -5.33
N GLY A 125 -2.41 16.06 -4.63
CA GLY A 125 -2.62 17.44 -5.11
C GLY A 125 -4.02 17.72 -5.71
N HIS A 126 -4.43 19.00 -5.71
CA HIS A 126 -5.63 19.47 -6.40
C HIS A 126 -5.31 19.74 -7.87
N ARG A 127 -6.21 19.38 -8.81
CA ARG A 127 -6.17 19.99 -10.15
C ARG A 127 -6.30 21.49 -9.92
N VAL A 128 -5.26 22.27 -10.24
CA VAL A 128 -5.46 23.71 -10.43
C VAL A 128 -6.41 23.78 -11.63
N PRO A 129 -7.69 24.19 -11.47
CA PRO A 129 -8.53 24.40 -12.62
C PRO A 129 -7.79 25.41 -13.48
N ALA A 130 -7.45 25.02 -14.72
CA ALA A 130 -6.89 25.95 -15.68
C ALA A 130 -7.88 27.11 -15.72
N LYS A 131 -7.46 28.26 -15.17
CA LYS A 131 -8.24 29.49 -15.19
C LYS A 131 -8.65 29.66 -16.65
N GLN A 132 -9.93 29.51 -16.96
CA GLN A 132 -10.45 29.82 -18.28
C GLN A 132 -10.01 31.26 -18.55
N MET A 133 -8.98 31.42 -19.40
CA MET A 133 -8.66 32.73 -19.95
C MET A 133 -9.82 33.03 -20.87
N HIS A 134 -10.83 33.71 -20.32
CA HIS A 134 -11.90 34.29 -21.10
C HIS A 134 -11.20 35.30 -22.01
N VAL A 135 -10.91 34.89 -23.24
CA VAL A 135 -10.39 35.79 -24.27
C VAL A 135 -11.53 36.75 -24.57
N VAL A 136 -11.49 37.91 -23.92
CA VAL A 136 -12.36 39.03 -24.27
C VAL A 136 -11.81 39.56 -25.60
N THR A 137 -12.41 39.14 -26.70
CA THR A 137 -12.16 39.75 -28.01
C THR A 137 -12.56 41.23 -27.94
N PRO A 138 -11.67 42.17 -28.28
CA PRO A 138 -12.01 43.58 -28.30
C PRO A 138 -13.11 43.85 -29.34
N PRO A 139 -14.05 44.78 -29.07
CA PRO A 139 -15.11 45.11 -30.00
C PRO A 139 -14.52 45.67 -31.30
N SER A 140 -14.92 45.09 -32.43
CA SER A 140 -14.61 45.62 -33.76
C SER A 140 -15.28 47.00 -33.92
N LEU A 141 -14.46 48.04 -34.04
CA LEU A 141 -14.88 49.41 -34.35
C LEU A 141 -15.40 49.50 -35.80
N PRO A 142 -16.64 49.98 -36.05
CA PRO A 142 -17.03 50.61 -37.29
C PRO A 142 -16.73 52.12 -37.30
#